data_AF-A0A7S3D0R9-F1
#
_entry.id   AF-A0A7S3D0R9-F1
#
_cell.length_a   1.000
_cell.length_b   1.000
_cell.length_c   1.000
_cell.angle_alpha   90.00
_cell.angle_beta   90.00
_cell.angle_gamma   90.00
#
_symmetry.space_group_name_H-M   'P 1'
#
loop_
_entity.id
_entity.type
_entity.pdbx_description
1 polymer ?
#
loop_
_entity_poly.entity_id
_entity_poly.type
_entity_poly.pdbx_seq_one_letter_code
_entity_poly.pdbx_strand_id
1 'polypeptide(L)'
;VDVQNALTNVVSMSTAPLFFGNTPKQNGVKRTANIIVTNMSNSAKTFDVVMPTDLPASVSLTSEQIKVTVASQSSEVIPVTLTFSDVANIPTPQNDAAAFFSEIEFV
;
A
#
# COMPACT_ATOMS: atom_id res chain seq x y z
N VAL A 1 9.21 -16.39 5.07
CA VAL A 1 8.85 -15.92 6.43
C VAL A 1 10.15 -15.63 7.16
N ASP A 2 10.40 -14.37 7.52
CA ASP A 2 11.56 -13.98 8.31
C ASP A 2 11.18 -13.97 9.79
N VAL A 3 11.48 -15.08 10.47
CA VAL A 3 11.11 -15.32 11.88
C VAL A 3 11.92 -14.44 12.82
N GLN A 4 13.19 -14.15 12.49
CA GLN A 4 14.05 -13.31 13.31
C GLN A 4 13.52 -11.88 13.32
N ASN A 5 13.14 -11.38 12.16
CA ASN A 5 12.51 -10.07 12.02
C ASN A 5 11.19 -10.01 12.78
N ALA A 6 10.30 -11.01 12.63
CA ALA A 6 9.02 -11.06 13.36
C ALA A 6 9.14 -11.07 14.89
N LEU A 7 10.24 -11.59 15.45
CA LEU A 7 10.49 -11.60 16.90
C LEU A 7 11.03 -10.27 17.43
N THR A 8 11.67 -9.46 16.58
CA THR A 8 12.25 -8.17 16.95
C THR A 8 11.41 -6.97 16.51
N ASN A 9 10.59 -7.14 15.47
CA ASN A 9 9.76 -6.08 14.94
C ASN A 9 8.44 -6.01 15.70
N VAL A 10 8.36 -4.99 16.54
CA VAL A 10 7.19 -4.59 17.32
C VAL A 10 6.17 -3.81 16.48
N VAL A 11 6.17 -4.01 15.17
CA VAL A 11 5.31 -3.30 14.21
C VAL A 11 4.67 -4.34 13.31
N SER A 12 3.35 -4.33 13.25
CA SER A 12 2.56 -5.22 12.41
C SER A 12 1.83 -4.42 11.36
N MET A 13 1.68 -4.97 10.15
CA MET A 13 0.94 -4.36 9.05
C MET A 13 -0.25 -5.24 8.66
N SER A 14 -1.40 -4.65 8.35
CA SER A 14 -2.50 -5.40 7.73
C SER A 14 -2.01 -5.94 6.38
N THR A 15 -2.02 -7.26 6.25
CA THR A 15 -1.39 -8.06 5.20
C THR A 15 -1.56 -7.51 3.78
N ALA A 16 -0.44 -7.35 3.07
CA ALA A 16 -0.43 -7.37 1.61
C ALA A 16 -1.00 -8.73 1.11
N PRO A 17 -1.68 -8.78 -0.04
CA PRO A 17 -1.76 -7.71 -1.05
C PRO A 17 -2.81 -6.64 -0.75
N LEU A 18 -2.51 -5.38 -1.08
CA LEU A 18 -3.52 -4.33 -1.09
C LEU A 18 -4.57 -4.63 -2.16
N PHE A 19 -5.83 -4.75 -1.76
CA PHE A 19 -6.95 -5.00 -2.64
C PHE A 19 -7.74 -3.70 -2.89
N PHE A 20 -7.75 -3.25 -4.14
CA PHE A 20 -8.43 -2.02 -4.55
C PHE A 20 -9.86 -2.24 -5.08
N GLY A 21 -10.34 -3.48 -5.04
CA GLY A 21 -11.61 -3.87 -5.63
C GLY A 21 -11.59 -3.88 -7.16
N ASN A 22 -12.78 -4.02 -7.74
CA ASN A 22 -12.97 -3.95 -9.18
C ASN A 22 -12.68 -2.53 -9.66
N THR A 23 -11.71 -2.41 -10.57
CA THR A 23 -11.38 -1.11 -11.15
C THR A 23 -11.92 -1.01 -12.58
N PRO A 24 -12.86 -0.08 -12.85
CA PRO A 24 -13.37 0.13 -14.20
C PRO A 24 -12.27 0.66 -15.11
N LYS A 25 -12.27 0.20 -16.37
CA LYS A 25 -11.31 0.59 -17.40
C LYS A 25 -11.61 1.99 -17.95
N GLN A 26 -11.42 3.01 -17.11
CA GLN A 26 -11.59 4.41 -17.45
C GLN A 26 -10.38 5.21 -16.98
N ASN A 27 -9.87 6.09 -17.84
CA ASN A 27 -8.75 6.97 -17.50
C ASN A 27 -9.12 7.88 -16.34
N GLY A 28 -8.17 8.07 -15.41
CA GLY A 28 -8.34 8.95 -14.27
C GLY A 28 -9.18 8.38 -13.13
N VAL A 29 -9.59 7.10 -13.21
CA VAL A 29 -10.23 6.42 -12.08
C VAL A 29 -9.21 6.27 -10.95
N LYS A 30 -9.63 6.69 -9.76
CA LYS A 30 -8.89 6.55 -8.51
C LYS A 30 -9.57 5.54 -7.60
N ARG A 31 -8.79 4.65 -7.00
CA ARG A 31 -9.24 3.71 -5.97
C ARG A 31 -8.34 3.83 -4.76
N THR A 32 -8.91 3.82 -3.57
CA THR A 32 -8.14 3.93 -2.33
C THR A 32 -8.29 2.64 -1.53
N ALA A 33 -7.17 2.11 -1.08
CA ALA A 33 -7.08 1.04 -0.10
C ALA A 33 -6.29 1.54 1.11
N ASN A 34 -6.58 0.99 2.29
CA ASN A 34 -5.95 1.41 3.53
C ASN A 34 -4.94 0.36 3.98
N ILE A 35 -3.73 0.81 4.31
CA ILE A 35 -2.76 0.04 5.08
C ILE A 35 -2.95 0.42 6.55
N ILE A 36 -3.05 -0.57 7.43
CA ILE A 36 -3.04 -0.35 8.88
C ILE A 36 -1.66 -0.71 9.39
N VAL A 37 -0.99 0.25 10.04
CA VAL A 37 0.29 0.05 10.71
C VAL A 37 0.03 0.08 12.22
N THR A 38 0.34 -1.01 12.91
CA THR A 38 0.17 -1.15 14.35
C THR A 38 1.52 -1.17 15.02
N ASN A 39 1.77 -0.22 15.93
CA ASN A 39 2.95 -0.19 16.78
C ASN A 39 2.64 -0.86 18.12
N MET A 40 3.26 -2.01 18.34
CA MET A 40 3.17 -2.81 19.57
C MET A 40 4.31 -2.54 20.55
N SER A 41 5.02 -1.41 20.40
CA SER A 41 6.05 -0.98 21.34
C SER A 41 5.56 0.08 22.32
N ASN A 42 6.29 0.21 23.43
CA ASN A 42 6.02 1.21 24.47
C ASN A 42 6.56 2.61 24.14
N SER A 43 7.00 2.85 22.90
CA SER A 43 7.47 4.15 22.43
C SER A 43 6.89 4.46 21.05
N ALA A 44 6.73 5.74 20.72
CA ALA A 44 6.36 6.11 19.36
C ALA A 44 7.44 5.66 18.36
N LYS A 45 7.00 5.28 17.16
CA LYS A 45 7.88 4.90 16.05
C LYS A 45 7.49 5.65 14.80
N THR A 46 8.50 5.98 14.00
CA THR A 46 8.30 6.68 12.74
C THR A 46 8.87 5.83 11.61
N PHE A 47 8.14 5.78 10.50
CA PHE A 47 8.46 4.99 9.31
C PHE A 47 8.36 5.88 8.08
N ASP A 48 9.26 5.69 7.13
CA ASP A 48 9.09 6.25 5.80
C ASP A 48 8.22 5.28 4.97
N VAL A 49 7.29 5.84 4.20
CA VAL A 49 6.35 5.08 3.36
C VAL A 49 6.87 5.11 1.93
N VAL A 50 7.35 3.97 1.44
CA VAL A 50 7.92 3.87 0.09
C VAL A 50 6.96 3.10 -0.81
N MET A 51 6.46 3.80 -1.84
CA MET A 51 5.63 3.17 -2.85
C MET A 51 6.48 2.40 -3.86
N PRO A 52 5.98 1.27 -4.39
CA PRO A 52 6.67 0.54 -5.44
C PRO A 52 6.81 1.40 -6.69
N THR A 53 7.98 1.32 -7.32
CA THR A 53 8.30 2.03 -8.57
C THR A 53 8.24 1.13 -9.79
N ASP A 54 8.32 -0.19 -9.61
CA ASP A 54 8.16 -1.19 -10.67
C ASP A 54 6.67 -1.49 -10.91
N LEU A 55 5.97 -0.50 -11.47
CA LEU A 55 4.57 -0.60 -11.83
C LEU A 55 4.43 -0.65 -13.36
N PRO A 56 3.41 -1.36 -13.90
CA PRO A 56 3.11 -1.31 -15.32
C PRO A 56 2.95 0.14 -15.81
N ALA A 57 3.37 0.39 -17.06
CA ALA A 57 3.14 1.67 -17.69
C ALA A 57 1.66 2.06 -17.55
N SER A 58 1.43 3.32 -17.18
CA SER A 58 0.10 3.89 -16.95
C SER A 58 -0.63 3.50 -15.66
N VAL A 59 0.05 2.83 -14.74
CA VAL A 59 -0.43 2.56 -13.38
C VAL A 59 0.42 3.36 -12.38
N SER A 60 -0.22 4.00 -11.40
CA SER A 60 0.50 4.64 -10.31
C SER A 60 -0.15 4.36 -8.95
N LEU A 61 0.70 4.23 -7.94
CA LEU A 61 0.33 4.19 -6.53
C LEU A 61 0.88 5.41 -5.82
N THR A 62 0.04 6.09 -5.06
CA THR A 62 0.41 7.29 -4.31
C THR A 62 -0.20 7.26 -2.92
N SER A 63 0.52 7.76 -1.92
CA SER A 63 -0.08 8.18 -0.65
C SER A 63 0.34 9.61 -0.36
N GLU A 64 -0.55 10.37 0.27
CA GLU A 64 -0.20 11.68 0.81
C GLU A 64 0.71 11.56 2.06
N GLN A 65 0.70 10.40 2.71
CA GLN A 65 1.53 10.10 3.87
C GLN A 65 2.81 9.40 3.41
N ILE A 66 3.87 10.18 3.20
CA ILE A 66 5.22 9.67 2.88
C ILE A 66 6.04 9.31 4.14
N LYS A 67 5.56 9.73 5.31
CA LYS A 67 6.17 9.48 6.61
C LYS A 67 5.09 9.43 7.67
N VAL A 68 5.12 8.39 8.51
CA VAL A 68 4.06 8.13 9.50
C VAL A 68 4.68 7.87 10.85
N THR A 69 4.19 8.58 11.86
CA THR A 69 4.53 8.34 13.26
C THR A 69 3.36 7.65 13.94
N VAL A 70 3.58 6.42 14.39
CA VAL A 70 2.61 5.62 15.11
C VAL A 70 2.95 5.69 16.60
N ALA A 71 2.02 6.17 17.42
CA ALA A 71 2.20 6.25 18.86
C ALA A 71 2.42 4.86 19.49
N SER A 72 2.90 4.83 20.73
CA SER A 72 3.07 3.57 21.46
C SER A 72 1.75 2.84 21.60
N GLN A 73 1.75 1.52 21.38
CA GLN A 73 0.55 0.66 21.54
C GLN A 73 -0.68 1.13 20.73
N SER A 74 -0.47 1.78 19.57
CA SER A 74 -1.54 2.32 18.74
C SER A 74 -1.48 1.81 17.29
N SER A 75 -2.46 2.23 16.48
CA SER A 75 -2.45 1.99 15.04
C SER A 75 -2.72 3.28 14.28
N GLU A 76 -2.12 3.39 13.10
CA GLU A 76 -2.38 4.45 12.13
C GLU A 76 -2.86 3.86 10.81
N VAL A 77 -3.65 4.65 10.09
CA VAL A 77 -4.20 4.27 8.79
C VAL A 77 -3.55 5.11 7.69
N ILE A 78 -2.99 4.43 6.71
CA ILE A 78 -2.30 5.01 5.58
C ILE A 78 -3.13 4.74 4.33
N PRO A 79 -3.81 5.76 3.77
CA PRO A 79 -4.54 5.61 2.53
C PRO A 79 -3.56 5.57 1.36
N VAL A 80 -3.69 4.56 0.53
CA VAL A 80 -2.95 4.42 -0.73
C VAL A 80 -3.94 4.50 -1.86
N THR A 81 -3.65 5.33 -2.85
CA THR A 81 -4.48 5.56 -4.04
C THR A 81 -3.83 4.95 -5.26
N LEU A 82 -4.56 4.06 -5.93
CA LEU A 82 -4.29 3.53 -7.25
C LEU A 82 -4.92 4.43 -8.31
N THR A 83 -4.15 4.79 -9.32
CA THR A 83 -4.62 5.55 -10.50
C THR A 83 -4.21 4.85 -11.79
N PHE A 84 -5.14 4.83 -12.75
CA PHE A 84 -4.86 4.42 -14.13
C PHE A 84 -4.84 5.66 -15.04
N SER A 85 -3.66 6.05 -15.53
CA SER A 85 -3.51 7.26 -16.36
C SER A 85 -3.84 7.02 -17.82
N ASP A 86 -3.60 5.81 -18.32
CA ASP A 86 -3.97 5.38 -19.68
C ASP A 86 -4.23 3.87 -19.72
N VAL A 87 -5.51 3.52 -19.70
CA VAL A 87 -5.98 2.13 -19.71
C VAL A 87 -5.77 1.40 -21.05
N ALA A 88 -5.44 2.12 -22.13
CA ALA A 88 -5.17 1.51 -23.44
C ALA A 88 -3.81 0.80 -23.47
N ASN A 89 -2.86 1.23 -22.63
CA ASN A 89 -1.50 0.66 -22.57
C ASN A 89 -1.36 -0.50 -21.58
N ILE A 90 -2.43 -0.91 -20.91
CA ILE A 90 -2.40 -2.04 -19.97
C ILE A 90 -2.54 -3.33 -20.79
N PRO A 91 -1.49 -4.19 -20.87
CA PRO A 91 -1.58 -5.44 -21.61
C PRO A 91 -2.59 -6.36 -20.91
N THR A 92 -3.62 -6.78 -21.65
CA THR A 92 -4.75 -7.62 -21.17
C THR A 92 -5.61 -7.02 -20.04
N PRO A 93 -6.34 -5.92 -20.30
CA PRO A 93 -7.21 -5.32 -19.30
C PRO A 93 -8.54 -6.09 -19.27
N GLN A 94 -8.67 -7.09 -18.39
CA GLN A 94 -9.99 -7.56 -18.02
C GLN A 94 -10.69 -6.44 -17.22
N ASN A 95 -11.86 -6.01 -17.69
CA ASN A 95 -12.75 -5.19 -16.87
C ASN A 95 -12.99 -5.92 -15.55
N ASP A 96 -13.02 -5.16 -14.44
CA ASP A 96 -13.25 -5.70 -13.10
C ASP A 96 -12.16 -6.67 -12.58
N ALA A 97 -10.96 -6.65 -13.17
CA ALA A 97 -9.82 -7.33 -12.59
C ALA A 97 -9.45 -6.73 -11.23
N ALA A 98 -9.23 -7.60 -10.26
CA ALA A 98 -8.72 -7.23 -8.95
C ALA A 98 -7.27 -6.74 -9.08
N ALA A 99 -7.00 -5.49 -8.68
CA ALA A 99 -5.64 -4.99 -8.57
C ALA A 99 -5.05 -5.37 -7.21
N PHE A 100 -3.93 -6.10 -7.25
CA PHE A 100 -3.18 -6.57 -6.09
C PHE A 100 -1.76 -6.05 -6.16
N PHE A 101 -1.27 -5.50 -5.05
CA PHE A 101 0.14 -5.10 -4.92
C PHE A 101 0.73 -5.73 -3.66
N SER A 102 1.81 -6.50 -3.84
CA SER A 102 2.48 -7.27 -2.80
C SER A 102 3.68 -6.56 -2.18
N GLU A 103 4.23 -5.55 -2.84
CA GLU A 103 5.47 -4.87 -2.44
C GLU A 103 5.18 -3.41 -2.11
N ILE A 104 4.90 -3.13 -0.85
CA ILE A 104 4.98 -1.77 -0.29
C ILE A 104 5.97 -1.86 0.85
N GLU A 105 7.07 -1.12 0.71
CA GLU A 105 8.16 -1.14 1.68
C GLU A 105 8.01 0.02 2.65
N PHE A 106 8.18 -0.28 3.93
CA PHE A 106 8.29 0.71 4.99
C PHE A 106 9.68 0.58 5.59
N VAL A 107 10.49 1.64 5.47
CA VAL A 107 11.92 1.66 5.83
C VAL A 107 12.15 2.54 7.05
#